data_AF-A0A1Y3BU12-F1
#
_entry.id   AF-A0A1Y3BU12-F1
#
_cell.length_a   1.000
_cell.length_b   1.000
_cell.length_c   1.000
_cell.angle_alpha   90.00
_cell.angle_beta   90.00
_cell.angle_gamma   90.00
#
_symmetry.space_group_name_H-M   'P 1'
#
loop_
_entity.id
_entity.type
_entity.pdbx_description
1 polymer ?
#
loop_
_entity_poly.entity_id
_entity_poly.type
_entity_poly.pdbx_seq_one_letter_code
_entity_poly.pdbx_strand_id
1 'polypeptide(L)'
;IGLIFGVIACLGGLSGVLIGYSCSRYFRSRYPTADSWVCAIGVAVSIPCIVLSIALARQSPTISWLSIFLAVTFLSTNWSVVVDILLYVIIPQRRSTAQSLQILTSHILGDASSPFIIGAISDAFSSDFDKFHIQDSF
;
A
#
# COMPACT_ATOMS: atom_id res chain seq x y z
N ILE A 1 -4.09 6.41 -20.35
CA ILE A 1 -4.49 6.15 -18.95
C ILE A 1 -3.29 5.98 -18.01
N GLY A 2 -2.27 5.20 -18.38
CA GLY A 2 -1.12 4.91 -17.51
C GLY A 2 -0.30 6.13 -17.08
N LEU A 3 -0.15 7.14 -17.94
CA LEU A 3 0.56 8.38 -17.60
C LEU A 3 -0.15 9.21 -16.53
N ILE A 4 -1.49 9.30 -16.58
CA ILE A 4 -2.31 10.03 -15.60
C ILE A 4 -2.23 9.31 -14.25
N PHE A 5 -2.33 7.99 -14.25
CA PHE A 5 -2.12 7.18 -13.05
C PHE A 5 -0.73 7.34 -12.47
N GLY A 6 0.31 7.31 -13.31
CA GLY A 6 1.68 7.51 -12.88
C GLY A 6 1.89 8.87 -12.22
N VAL A 7 1.37 9.96 -12.80
CA VAL A 7 1.49 11.30 -12.22
C VAL A 7 0.76 11.38 -10.87
N ILE A 8 -0.46 10.86 -10.78
CA ILE A 8 -1.25 10.84 -9.54
C ILE A 8 -0.53 10.01 -8.47
N ALA A 9 0.02 8.85 -8.83
CA ALA A 9 0.77 7.99 -7.91
C ALA A 9 2.06 8.66 -7.44
N CYS A 10 2.80 9.35 -8.32
CA CYS A 10 4.00 10.10 -7.94
C CYS A 10 3.66 11.23 -6.96
N LEU A 11 2.63 12.02 -7.24
CA LEU A 11 2.19 13.11 -6.37
C LEU A 11 1.65 12.57 -5.04
N GLY A 12 0.89 11.48 -5.07
CA GLY A 12 0.33 10.82 -3.90
C GLY A 12 1.39 10.20 -3.02
N GLY A 13 2.43 9.60 -3.63
CA GLY A 13 3.59 9.08 -2.91
C GLY A 13 4.41 10.21 -2.27
N LEU A 14 4.70 11.28 -3.01
CA LEU A 14 5.44 12.41 -2.47
C LEU A 14 4.70 13.09 -1.30
N SER A 15 3.38 13.31 -1.46
CA SER A 15 2.55 13.85 -0.38
C SER A 15 2.49 12.89 0.82
N GLY A 16 2.40 11.59 0.58
CA GLY A 16 2.36 10.55 1.62
C GLY A 16 3.64 10.48 2.45
N VAL A 17 4.82 10.62 1.82
CA VAL A 17 6.10 10.68 2.52
C VAL A 17 6.21 11.96 3.35
N LEU A 18 5.84 13.11 2.79
CA LEU A 18 5.88 14.39 3.52
C LEU A 18 4.94 14.39 4.73
N ILE A 19 3.70 13.90 4.55
CA ILE A 19 2.72 13.75 5.62
C ILE A 19 3.22 12.75 6.66
N GLY A 20 3.76 11.60 6.23
CA GLY A 20 4.28 10.57 7.13
C GLY A 20 5.46 11.05 7.98
N TYR A 21 6.42 11.72 7.35
CA TYR A 21 7.55 12.35 8.04
C TYR A 21 7.08 13.41 9.05
N SER A 22 6.14 14.27 8.64
CA SER A 22 5.60 15.31 9.52
C SER A 22 4.83 14.73 10.69
N CYS A 23 4.07 13.65 10.45
CA CYS A 23 3.29 12.95 11.47
C CYS A 23 4.20 12.24 12.48
N SER A 24 5.23 11.50 12.04
CA SER A 24 6.23 10.91 12.94
C SER A 24 6.95 11.99 13.73
N ARG A 25 7.37 13.09 13.10
CA ARG A 25 8.05 14.19 13.81
C ARG A 25 7.16 14.85 14.87
N TYR A 26 5.88 15.03 14.59
CA TYR A 26 4.92 15.60 15.53
C TYR A 26 4.63 14.64 16.70
N PHE A 27 4.39 13.36 16.41
CA PHE A 27 4.08 12.35 17.43
C PHE A 27 5.29 11.95 18.29
N ARG A 28 6.50 12.03 17.75
CA ARG A 28 7.76 11.75 18.46
C ARG A 28 8.04 12.71 19.61
N SER A 29 7.43 13.90 19.60
CA SER A 29 7.47 14.85 20.72
C SER A 29 6.62 14.42 21.92
N ARG A 30 5.69 13.47 21.74
CA ARG A 30 4.69 13.13 22.76
C ARG A 30 4.74 11.68 23.24
N TYR A 31 4.99 10.69 22.36
CA TYR A 31 5.01 9.28 22.76
C TYR A 31 5.99 8.43 21.94
N PRO A 32 6.88 7.63 22.56
CA PRO A 32 7.84 6.75 21.87
C PRO A 32 7.20 5.53 21.17
N THR A 33 5.91 5.24 21.40
CA THR A 33 5.15 4.14 20.76
C THR A 33 4.17 4.61 19.69
N ALA A 34 4.15 5.91 19.38
CA ALA A 34 3.16 6.48 18.49
C ALA A 34 3.33 6.08 17.02
N ASP A 35 4.55 5.75 16.59
CA ASP A 35 4.82 5.41 15.18
C ASP A 35 4.02 4.18 14.73
N SER A 36 3.81 3.20 15.63
CA SER A 36 3.01 2.01 15.32
C SER A 36 1.51 2.33 15.19
N TRP A 37 0.99 3.29 15.96
CA TRP A 37 -0.39 3.76 15.86
C TRP A 37 -0.65 4.53 14.56
N VAL A 38 0.29 5.39 14.16
CA VAL A 38 0.19 6.14 12.89
C VAL A 38 0.17 5.17 11.70
N CYS A 39 1.00 4.13 11.74
CA CYS A 39 0.98 3.06 10.74
C CYS A 39 -0.36 2.30 10.71
N ALA A 40 -0.85 1.85 11.88
CA ALA A 40 -2.10 1.11 11.96
C ALA A 40 -3.29 1.92 11.42
N ILE A 41 -3.39 3.20 11.79
CA ILE A 41 -4.46 4.10 11.30
C ILE A 41 -4.30 4.35 9.80
N GLY A 42 -3.08 4.56 9.31
CA GLY A 42 -2.81 4.76 7.88
C GLY A 42 -3.26 3.58 7.02
N VAL A 43 -2.93 2.36 7.43
CA VAL A 43 -3.36 1.14 6.73
C VAL A 43 -4.86 0.92 6.87
N ALA A 44 -5.42 1.13 8.07
CA ALA A 44 -6.86 0.99 8.31
C ALA A 44 -7.70 1.97 7.49
N VAL A 45 -7.19 3.18 7.19
CA VAL A 45 -7.86 4.17 6.32
C VAL A 45 -7.62 3.86 4.84
N SER A 46 -6.45 3.31 4.48
CA SER A 46 -6.14 2.95 3.09
C SER A 46 -7.07 1.85 2.55
N ILE A 47 -7.35 0.80 3.35
CA ILE A 47 -8.21 -0.33 2.95
C ILE A 47 -9.60 0.11 2.46
N PRO A 48 -10.43 0.82 3.25
CA PRO A 48 -11.76 1.24 2.80
C PRO A 48 -11.65 2.21 1.62
N CYS A 49 -10.60 3.02 1.52
CA CYS A 49 -10.40 3.95 0.41
C CYS A 49 -10.13 3.20 -0.91
N ILE A 50 -9.35 2.12 -0.89
CA ILE A 50 -9.13 1.24 -2.06
C ILE A 50 -10.43 0.54 -2.46
N VAL A 51 -11.16 -0.03 -1.50
CA VAL A 51 -12.46 -0.68 -1.78
C VAL A 51 -13.45 0.31 -2.38
N LEU A 52 -13.50 1.53 -1.86
CA LEU A 52 -14.36 2.61 -2.38
C LEU A 52 -13.95 3.00 -3.81
N SER A 53 -12.64 3.08 -4.10
CA SER A 53 -12.14 3.35 -5.44
C SER A 53 -12.61 2.31 -6.46
N ILE A 54 -12.55 1.02 -6.10
CA ILE A 54 -12.97 -0.09 -6.97
C ILE A 54 -14.50 -0.08 -7.15
N ALA A 55 -15.26 0.12 -6.07
CA ALA A 55 -16.73 0.17 -6.13
C ALA A 55 -17.24 1.33 -7.00
N LEU A 56 -16.60 2.51 -6.89
CA LEU A 56 -16.99 3.71 -7.65
C LEU A 56 -16.36 3.78 -9.05
N ALA A 57 -15.45 2.86 -9.40
CA ALA A 57 -14.78 2.84 -10.70
C ALA A 57 -15.77 2.82 -11.88
N ARG A 58 -16.92 2.18 -11.72
CA ARG A 58 -17.97 2.08 -12.77
C ARG A 58 -18.90 3.29 -12.84
N GLN A 59 -19.09 4.02 -11.74
CA GLN A 59 -20.08 5.11 -11.68
C GLN A 59 -19.48 6.50 -11.90
N SER A 60 -18.24 6.74 -11.45
CA SER A 60 -17.62 8.07 -11.53
C SER A 60 -16.09 7.97 -11.54
N PRO A 61 -15.43 8.09 -12.72
CA PRO A 61 -13.99 7.95 -12.82
C PRO A 61 -13.25 8.98 -11.96
N THR A 62 -13.75 10.22 -11.88
CA THR A 62 -13.11 11.31 -11.13
C THR A 62 -12.99 11.02 -9.63
N ILE A 63 -14.03 10.45 -9.01
CA ILE A 63 -14.03 10.12 -7.58
C ILE A 63 -13.12 8.92 -7.30
N SER A 64 -13.07 7.96 -8.22
CA SER A 64 -12.15 6.83 -8.13
C SER A 64 -10.70 7.30 -8.18
N TRP A 65 -10.34 8.23 -9.08
CA TRP A 65 -9.00 8.83 -9.15
C TRP A 65 -8.59 9.54 -7.85
N LEU A 66 -9.50 10.29 -7.22
CA LEU A 66 -9.24 10.96 -5.95
C LEU A 66 -9.07 9.97 -4.79
N SER A 67 -9.88 8.90 -4.78
CA SER A 67 -9.79 7.85 -3.77
C SER A 67 -8.49 7.05 -3.90
N ILE A 68 -8.04 6.77 -5.13
CA ILE A 68 -6.72 6.16 -5.40
C ILE A 68 -5.61 7.06 -4.88
N PHE A 69 -5.68 8.37 -5.14
CA PHE A 69 -4.69 9.33 -4.65
C PHE A 69 -4.59 9.27 -3.12
N LEU A 70 -5.73 9.34 -2.40
CA LEU A 70 -5.75 9.20 -0.94
C LEU A 70 -5.17 7.86 -0.49
N ALA A 71 -5.63 6.76 -1.08
CA ALA A 71 -5.16 5.42 -0.73
C ALA A 71 -3.64 5.28 -0.88
N VAL A 72 -3.07 5.78 -1.98
CA VAL A 72 -1.63 5.79 -2.25
C VAL A 72 -0.89 6.69 -1.25
N THR A 73 -1.44 7.86 -0.91
CA THR A 73 -0.85 8.75 0.10
C THR A 73 -0.76 8.07 1.47
N PHE A 74 -1.85 7.45 1.95
CA PHE A 74 -1.86 6.73 3.23
C PHE A 74 -0.96 5.51 3.22
N LEU A 75 -0.92 4.76 2.11
CA LEU A 75 -0.04 3.60 1.98
C LEU A 75 1.44 4.02 1.96
N SER A 76 1.77 5.11 1.28
CA SER A 76 3.13 5.64 1.19
C SER A 76 3.65 6.19 2.53
N THR A 77 2.76 6.70 3.39
CA THR A 77 3.11 7.07 4.76
C THR A 77 3.70 5.89 5.56
N ASN A 78 3.19 4.67 5.39
CA ASN A 78 3.74 3.47 6.06
C ASN A 78 5.22 3.26 5.74
N TRP A 79 5.61 3.46 4.48
CA TRP A 79 7.01 3.30 4.05
C TRP A 79 7.94 4.30 4.76
N SER A 80 7.49 5.54 4.96
CA SER A 80 8.23 6.56 5.71
C SER A 80 8.35 6.21 7.20
N VAL A 81 7.26 5.73 7.82
CA VAL A 81 7.22 5.39 9.25
C VAL A 81 8.15 4.21 9.58
N VAL A 82 8.19 3.21 8.70
CA VAL A 82 9.07 2.05 8.83
C VAL A 82 10.55 2.46 8.93
N VAL A 83 10.98 3.43 8.12
CA VAL A 83 12.37 3.90 8.12
C VAL A 83 12.71 4.68 9.40
N ASP A 84 11.75 5.43 9.95
CA ASP A 84 11.92 6.17 11.21
C ASP A 84 12.03 5.25 12.44
N ILE A 85 11.23 4.16 12.45
CA ILE A 85 11.31 3.12 13.48
C ILE A 85 12.65 2.37 13.38
N LEU A 86 13.07 1.99 12.17
CA LEU A 86 14.32 1.26 11.96
C LEU A 86 15.53 2.08 12.43
N LEU A 87 15.47 3.40 12.20
CA LEU A 87 16.44 4.35 12.70
C LEU A 87 16.56 4.41 14.23
N TYR A 88 15.44 4.24 14.92
CA TYR A 88 15.38 4.30 16.37
C TYR A 88 16.00 3.05 17.03
N VAL A 89 15.78 1.87 16.44
CA VAL A 89 16.16 0.59 17.04
C VAL A 89 17.62 0.21 16.75
N ILE A 90 18.25 0.80 15.73
CA ILE A 90 19.51 0.30 15.16
C ILE A 90 20.65 1.32 15.29
N ILE A 91 21.81 0.83 15.71
CA ILE A 91 23.05 1.60 15.88
C ILE A 91 23.48 2.17 14.50
N PRO A 92 23.88 3.46 14.41
CA PRO A 92 24.06 4.19 13.14
C PRO A 92 24.99 3.51 12.13
N GLN A 93 26.03 2.79 12.59
CA GLN A 93 26.97 2.11 11.69
C GLN A 93 26.37 0.88 10.97
N ARG A 94 25.24 0.33 11.44
CA ARG A 94 24.58 -0.84 10.82
C ARG A 94 23.21 -0.53 10.23
N ARG A 95 22.82 0.75 10.16
CA ARG A 95 21.51 1.17 9.64
C ARG A 95 21.32 0.77 8.17
N SER A 96 22.35 0.90 7.34
CA SER A 96 22.27 0.63 5.90
C SER A 96 21.96 -0.84 5.60
N THR A 97 22.64 -1.76 6.29
CA THR A 97 22.42 -3.20 6.12
C THR A 97 21.06 -3.63 6.67
N ALA A 98 20.62 -3.04 7.79
CA ALA A 98 19.30 -3.36 8.32
C ALA A 98 18.16 -2.86 7.41
N GLN A 99 18.29 -1.66 6.86
CA GLN A 99 17.32 -1.12 5.91
C GLN A 99 17.28 -1.95 4.63
N SER A 100 18.43 -2.39 4.11
CA SER A 100 18.47 -3.24 2.92
C SER A 100 17.85 -4.62 3.18
N LEU A 101 18.08 -5.22 4.34
CA LEU A 101 17.43 -6.48 4.74
C LEU A 101 15.91 -6.32 4.85
N GLN A 102 15.44 -5.23 5.43
CA GLN A 102 14.01 -4.94 5.51
C GLN A 102 13.38 -4.83 4.12
N ILE A 103 14.00 -4.06 3.22
CA ILE A 103 13.51 -3.87 1.85
C ILE A 103 13.57 -5.20 1.07
N LEU A 104 14.65 -5.96 1.21
CA LEU A 104 14.81 -7.27 0.56
C LEU A 104 13.74 -8.25 1.03
N THR A 105 13.46 -8.28 2.33
CA THR A 105 12.39 -9.12 2.89
C THR A 105 11.02 -8.71 2.36
N SER A 106 10.73 -7.40 2.32
CA SER A 106 9.49 -6.87 1.75
C SER A 106 9.34 -7.12 0.25
N HIS A 107 10.42 -7.11 -0.53
CA HIS A 107 10.34 -7.38 -1.97
C HIS A 107 10.14 -8.87 -2.27
N ILE A 108 10.87 -9.75 -1.59
CA ILE A 108 10.72 -11.20 -1.78
C ILE A 108 9.33 -11.65 -1.35
N LEU A 109 8.84 -11.17 -0.21
CA LEU A 109 7.53 -11.56 0.31
C LEU A 109 6.38 -10.75 -0.29
N GLY A 110 6.60 -9.50 -0.70
CA GLY A 110 5.55 -8.64 -1.24
C GLY A 110 5.47 -8.77 -2.76
N ASP A 111 6.42 -8.16 -3.46
CA ASP A 111 6.37 -8.00 -4.92
C ASP A 111 6.57 -9.31 -5.69
N ALA A 112 7.42 -10.21 -5.20
CA ALA A 112 7.63 -11.50 -5.88
C ALA A 112 6.51 -12.51 -5.57
N SER A 113 5.94 -12.48 -4.36
CA SER A 113 4.92 -13.45 -3.96
C SER A 113 3.49 -13.04 -4.37
N SER A 114 3.19 -11.74 -4.34
CA SER A 114 1.84 -11.21 -4.63
C SER A 114 1.29 -11.64 -6.00
N PRO A 115 2.02 -11.51 -7.14
CA PRO A 115 1.48 -11.90 -8.44
C PRO A 115 1.17 -13.40 -8.52
N PHE A 116 1.95 -14.24 -7.85
CA PHE A 116 1.73 -15.69 -7.81
C PHE A 116 0.42 -16.02 -7.09
N ILE A 117 0.16 -15.38 -5.96
CA ILE A 117 -1.06 -15.58 -5.16
C ILE A 117 -2.29 -15.03 -5.90
N ILE A 118 -2.21 -13.80 -6.42
CA ILE A 118 -3.32 -13.21 -7.20
C ILE A 118 -3.60 -14.03 -8.46
N GLY A 119 -2.55 -14.49 -9.16
CA GLY A 119 -2.69 -15.33 -10.34
C GLY A 119 -3.38 -16.65 -10.03
N ALA A 120 -2.94 -17.38 -8.99
CA ALA A 120 -3.57 -18.63 -8.59
C ALA A 120 -5.04 -18.46 -8.18
N ILE A 121 -5.39 -17.36 -7.50
CA ILE A 121 -6.77 -17.04 -7.16
C ILE A 121 -7.58 -16.69 -8.42
N SER A 122 -7.01 -15.91 -9.34
CA SER A 122 -7.66 -15.56 -10.61
C SER A 122 -7.96 -16.80 -11.44
N ASP A 123 -7.00 -17.73 -11.54
CA ASP A 123 -7.15 -18.98 -12.29
C ASP A 123 -8.21 -19.89 -11.66
N ALA A 124 -8.30 -19.92 -10.33
CA ALA A 124 -9.35 -20.65 -9.62
C ALA A 124 -10.75 -20.10 -9.95
N PHE A 125 -10.93 -18.77 -9.96
CA PHE A 125 -12.21 -18.15 -10.33
C PHE A 125 -12.54 -18.32 -11.82
N SER A 126 -11.56 -18.22 -12.72
CA SER A 126 -11.79 -18.42 -14.15
C SER A 126 -12.18 -19.86 -14.49
N SER A 127 -11.56 -20.85 -13.85
CA SER A 127 -11.90 -22.27 -14.07
C SER A 127 -13.27 -22.67 -13.51
N ASP A 128 -13.72 -22.05 -12.42
CA ASP A 128 -15.07 -22.23 -11.88
C ASP A 128 -16.14 -21.62 -12.82
N PHE A 129 -15.86 -20.44 -13.37
CA PHE A 129 -16.73 -19.79 -14.36
C PHE A 129 -16.86 -20.60 -15.66
N ASP A 130 -15.76 -21.21 -16.14
CA ASP A 130 -15.75 -22.04 -17.34
C ASP A 130 -16.58 -23.33 -17.16
N LYS A 131 -16.51 -23.95 -15.98
CA LYS A 131 -17.33 -25.13 -15.62
C LYS A 131 -18.82 -24.80 -15.56
N PHE A 132 -19.18 -23.62 -15.06
CA PHE A 132 -20.59 -23.18 -15.04
C PHE A 132 -21.15 -23.03 -16.46
N HIS A 133 -20.37 -22.48 -17.40
CA HIS A 133 -20.79 -22.29 -18.79
C HIS A 133 -20.94 -23.60 -19.60
N ILE A 134 -20.11 -24.61 -19.32
CA ILE A 134 -20.20 -25.92 -19.97
C ILE A 134 -21.42 -26.71 -19.48
N GLN A 135 -21.85 -26.52 -18.22
CA GLN A 135 -23.03 -27.17 -17.66
C GLN A 135 -24.36 -26.64 -18.24
N ASP A 136 -24.43 -25.35 -18.57
CA ASP A 136 -25.62 -24.72 -19.21
C ASP A 136 -25.74 -24.99 -20.72
N SER A 137 -24.73 -25.65 -21.32
CA SER A 137 -24.68 -25.96 -22.76
C SER A 137 -25.16 -27.38 -23.10
N PHE A 138 -25.75 -28.12 -22.14
CA PHE A 138 -26.28 -29.48 -22.33
C PHE A 138 -27.72 -29.62 -21.86
#